data_AF-A0A1F3Y5D5-F1
#
_entry.id   AF-A0A1F3Y5D5-F1
#
_cell.length_a   1.000
_cell.length_b   1.000
_cell.length_c   1.000
_cell.angle_alpha   90.00
_cell.angle_beta   90.00
_cell.angle_gamma   90.00
#
_symmetry.space_group_name_H-M   'P 1'
#
loop_
_entity.id
_entity.type
_entity.pdbx_description
1 polymer ?
#
loop_
_entity_poly.entity_id
_entity_poly.type
_entity_poly.pdbx_seq_one_letter_code
_entity_poly.pdbx_strand_id
1 'polypeptide(L)'
;MSLLRDKSNEYCPKCGQELVWRQQHRYPIISHIIFGLSFVAFLFLFNKIKNERWILWSWTAFQATLGVLLVAARLRAKKRVLHCIRCSSALR
;
A
#
# COMPACT_ATOMS: atom_id res chain seq x y z
N MET A 1 0.29 -42.91 -10.45
CA MET A 1 1.66 -42.95 -9.88
C MET A 1 2.08 -41.53 -9.60
N SER A 2 2.54 -41.29 -8.39
CA SER A 2 2.30 -40.08 -7.59
C SER A 2 3.18 -38.88 -7.95
N LEU A 3 2.56 -37.76 -8.30
CA LEU A 3 3.17 -36.43 -8.31
C LEU A 3 3.36 -35.98 -6.85
N LEU A 4 4.56 -36.18 -6.31
CA LEU A 4 4.99 -35.56 -5.06
C LEU A 4 5.12 -34.05 -5.29
N ARG A 5 4.02 -33.31 -5.09
CA ARG A 5 4.08 -31.88 -4.79
C ARG A 5 4.84 -31.73 -3.49
N ASP A 6 5.97 -31.05 -3.56
CA ASP A 6 6.78 -30.59 -2.45
C ASP A 6 5.90 -29.78 -1.47
N LYS A 7 5.42 -30.46 -0.42
CA LYS A 7 4.48 -29.97 0.60
C LYS A 7 5.22 -29.49 1.84
N SER A 8 6.46 -29.03 1.67
CA SER A 8 7.46 -28.92 2.74
C SER A 8 7.45 -27.57 3.47
N ASN A 9 6.60 -26.60 3.10
CA ASN A 9 6.61 -25.24 3.70
C ASN A 9 5.23 -24.70 4.13
N GLU A 10 4.25 -25.57 4.44
CA GLU A 10 2.91 -25.12 4.90
C GLU A 10 2.82 -24.91 6.42
N TYR A 11 3.78 -25.40 7.21
CA TYR A 11 3.74 -25.39 8.67
C TYR A 11 4.94 -24.66 9.27
N CYS A 12 4.72 -23.92 10.35
CA CYS A 12 5.76 -23.15 11.02
C CYS A 12 6.69 -24.06 11.85
N PRO A 13 8.02 -23.92 11.74
CA PRO A 13 8.99 -24.78 12.43
C PRO A 13 8.99 -24.63 13.96
N LYS A 14 8.41 -23.55 14.50
CA LYS A 14 8.30 -23.33 15.97
C LYS A 14 6.98 -23.83 16.56
N CYS A 15 5.87 -23.59 15.88
CA CYS A 15 4.51 -23.86 16.38
C CYS A 15 3.90 -25.16 15.81
N GLY A 16 4.43 -25.68 14.70
CA GLY A 16 3.80 -26.75 13.91
C GLY A 16 2.45 -26.35 13.28
N GLN A 17 2.10 -25.06 13.30
CA GLN A 17 0.81 -24.53 12.83
C GLN A 17 0.93 -23.97 11.42
N GLU A 18 -0.21 -23.89 10.71
CA GLU A 18 -0.26 -23.43 9.32
C GLU A 18 0.24 -21.99 9.16
N LEU A 19 0.98 -21.76 8.08
CA LEU A 19 1.42 -20.45 7.64
C LEU A 19 0.35 -19.82 6.76
N VAL A 20 -0.10 -18.62 7.12
CA VAL A 20 -1.12 -17.90 6.36
C VAL A 20 -0.51 -16.66 5.74
N TRP A 21 -0.89 -16.37 4.50
CA TRP A 21 -0.51 -15.15 3.81
C TRP A 21 -1.19 -13.96 4.45
N ARG A 22 -0.41 -13.08 5.10
CA ARG A 22 -0.91 -11.81 5.62
C ARG A 22 -0.26 -10.64 4.90
N GLN A 23 -1.00 -9.55 4.76
CA GLN A 23 -0.41 -8.28 4.30
C GLN A 23 0.61 -7.81 5.35
N GLN A 24 1.84 -7.54 4.91
CA GLN A 24 2.92 -7.09 5.82
C GLN A 24 2.65 -5.67 6.36
N HIS A 25 2.01 -4.83 5.55
CA HIS A 25 1.73 -3.45 5.88
C HIS A 25 0.23 -3.16 5.78
N ARG A 26 -0.27 -2.36 6.72
CA ARG A 26 -1.65 -1.85 6.69
C ARG A 26 -1.86 -1.05 5.41
N TYR A 27 -3.04 -1.20 4.82
CA TYR A 27 -3.43 -0.45 3.63
C TYR A 27 -3.35 1.07 3.91
N PRO A 28 -2.76 1.89 3.03
CA PRO A 28 -2.52 3.31 3.28
C PRO A 28 -3.80 4.14 3.09
N ILE A 29 -4.80 3.95 3.97
CA ILE A 29 -6.12 4.61 3.90
C ILE A 29 -5.96 6.13 4.07
N ILE A 30 -5.17 6.57 5.04
CA ILE A 30 -4.97 7.99 5.35
C ILE A 30 -4.41 8.75 4.14
N SER A 31 -3.41 8.16 3.46
CA SER A 31 -2.80 8.75 2.27
C SER A 31 -3.81 8.95 1.13
N HIS A 32 -4.79 8.05 0.98
CA HIS A 32 -5.85 8.20 -0.03
C HIS A 32 -6.81 9.34 0.33
N ILE A 33 -7.17 9.45 1.61
CA ILE A 33 -8.05 10.53 2.10
C ILE A 33 -7.38 11.89 1.86
N ILE A 34 -6.09 12.03 2.21
CA ILE A 34 -5.34 13.28 1.99
C ILE A 34 -5.29 13.64 0.51
N PHE A 35 -5.01 12.67 -0.37
CA PHE A 35 -4.98 12.90 -1.82
C PHE A 35 -6.36 13.31 -2.36
N GLY A 36 -7.42 12.62 -1.94
CA GLY A 36 -8.78 12.95 -2.34
C GLY A 36 -9.19 14.36 -1.88
N LEU A 37 -8.92 14.72 -0.63
CA LEU A 37 -9.19 16.05 -0.10
C LEU A 37 -8.40 17.14 -0.85
N SER A 38 -7.12 16.89 -1.15
CA SER A 38 -6.29 17.81 -1.93
C SER A 38 -6.85 18.03 -3.33
N PHE A 39 -7.38 16.98 -3.96
CA PHE A 39 -8.01 17.07 -5.28
C PHE A 39 -9.33 17.84 -5.25
N VAL A 40 -10.19 17.59 -4.26
CA VAL A 40 -11.45 18.34 -4.10
C VAL A 40 -11.19 19.82 -3.79
N ALA A 41 -10.23 20.11 -2.92
CA ALA A 41 -9.82 21.49 -2.61
C ALA A 41 -9.32 22.22 -3.87
N PHE A 42 -8.56 21.53 -4.73
CA PHE A 42 -8.13 22.07 -6.01
C PHE A 42 -9.30 22.44 -6.91
N LEU A 43 -10.29 21.56 -7.07
CA LEU A 43 -11.47 21.84 -7.90
C LEU A 43 -12.25 23.06 -7.40
N PHE A 44 -12.41 23.21 -6.09
CA PHE A 44 -13.08 24.37 -5.50
C PHE A 44 -12.29 25.67 -5.70
N LEU A 45 -10.97 25.60 -5.56
CA LEU A 45 -10.10 26.79 -5.65
C LEU A 45 -9.75 27.14 -7.10
N PHE A 46 -9.83 26.20 -8.05
CA PHE A 46 -9.39 26.36 -9.44
C PHE A 46 -9.88 27.66 -10.09
N ASN A 47 -11.17 27.99 -9.91
CA ASN A 47 -11.76 29.21 -10.47
C ASN A 47 -11.13 30.50 -9.92
N LYS A 48 -10.62 30.50 -8.68
CA LYS A 48 -9.93 31.64 -8.07
C LYS A 48 -8.45 31.72 -8.45
N ILE A 49 -7.78 30.59 -8.63
CA ILE A 49 -6.32 30.51 -8.88
C ILE A 49 -5.94 30.36 -10.36
N LYS A 50 -6.92 30.33 -11.28
CA LYS A 50 -6.66 30.16 -12.72
C LYS A 50 -5.71 31.21 -13.34
N ASN A 51 -5.65 32.41 -12.77
CA ASN A 51 -4.79 33.49 -13.27
C ASN A 51 -3.33 33.35 -12.77
N GLU A 52 -3.10 32.64 -11.67
CA GLU A 52 -1.79 32.50 -11.04
C GLU A 52 -1.11 31.20 -11.49
N ARG A 53 -0.45 31.24 -12.65
CA ARG A 53 0.23 30.07 -13.27
C ARG A 53 1.20 29.38 -12.31
N TRP A 54 1.89 30.13 -11.46
CA TRP A 54 2.84 29.58 -10.49
C TRP A 54 2.16 28.68 -9.45
N ILE A 55 0.97 29.06 -8.99
CA ILE A 55 0.21 28.28 -8.00
C ILE A 55 -0.29 26.98 -8.65
N LEU A 56 -0.77 27.05 -9.89
CA LEU A 56 -1.19 25.86 -10.64
C LEU A 56 -0.05 24.86 -10.82
N TRP A 57 1.16 25.33 -11.19
CA TRP A 57 2.34 24.48 -11.35
C TRP A 57 2.80 23.86 -10.03
N SER A 58 2.80 24.64 -8.96
CA SER A 58 3.16 24.14 -7.63
C SER A 58 2.17 23.06 -7.16
N TRP A 59 0.88 23.26 -7.43
CA TRP A 59 -0.16 22.34 -7.03
C TRP A 59 -0.13 21.03 -7.83
N THR A 60 0.11 21.10 -9.15
CA THR A 60 0.24 19.90 -9.98
C THR A 60 1.49 19.11 -9.62
N ALA A 61 2.62 19.78 -9.36
CA ALA A 61 3.83 19.12 -8.85
C ALA A 61 3.57 18.41 -7.50
N PHE A 62 2.82 19.06 -6.61
CA PHE A 62 2.42 18.47 -5.32
C PHE A 62 1.51 17.24 -5.50
N GLN A 63 0.49 17.31 -6.37
CA GLN A 63 -0.38 16.17 -6.67
C GLN A 63 0.37 15.01 -7.33
N ALA A 64 1.28 15.29 -8.26
CA ALA A 64 2.13 14.28 -8.87
C ALA A 64 3.00 13.58 -7.82
N THR A 65 3.60 14.35 -6.92
CA THR A 65 4.42 13.82 -5.82
C THR A 65 3.59 12.93 -4.87
N LEU A 66 2.41 13.39 -4.44
CA LEU A 66 1.50 12.58 -3.64
C LEU A 66 1.04 11.31 -4.35
N GLY A 67 0.76 11.41 -5.65
CA GLY A 67 0.38 10.27 -6.49
C GLY A 67 1.47 9.21 -6.55
N VAL A 68 2.71 9.60 -6.81
CA VAL A 68 3.87 8.69 -6.80
C VAL A 68 4.04 8.04 -5.44
N LEU A 69 3.90 8.81 -4.35
CA LEU A 69 4.04 8.32 -2.99
C LEU A 69 2.93 7.31 -2.62
N LEU A 70 1.70 7.55 -3.09
CA LEU A 70 0.57 6.62 -2.97
C LEU A 70 0.78 5.31 -3.73
N VAL A 71 1.27 5.39 -4.96
CA VAL A 71 1.59 4.21 -5.78
C VAL A 71 2.70 3.40 -5.09
N ALA A 72 3.76 4.06 -4.63
CA ALA A 72 4.83 3.41 -3.89
C ALA A 72 4.32 2.74 -2.60
N ALA A 73 3.44 3.41 -1.85
CA ALA A 73 2.82 2.85 -0.66
C ALA A 73 1.92 1.64 -0.98
N ARG A 74 1.13 1.70 -2.06
CA ARG A 74 0.32 0.56 -2.53
C ARG A 74 1.19 -0.62 -2.96
N LEU A 75 2.28 -0.37 -3.66
CA LEU A 75 3.23 -1.42 -4.06
C LEU A 75 3.86 -2.09 -2.84
N ARG A 76 4.19 -1.32 -1.79
CA ARG A 76 4.67 -1.87 -0.51
C ARG A 76 3.60 -2.66 0.23
N ALA A 77 2.34 -2.19 0.24
CA ALA A 77 1.22 -2.88 0.89
C ALA A 77 0.82 -4.19 0.19
N LYS A 78 1.10 -4.33 -1.11
CA LYS A 78 0.90 -5.60 -1.85
C LYS A 78 1.86 -6.71 -1.44
N LYS A 79 2.96 -6.40 -0.73
CA LYS A 79 3.86 -7.43 -0.21
C LYS A 79 3.12 -8.26 0.85
N ARG A 80 2.85 -9.51 0.52
CA ARG A 80 2.34 -10.52 1.45
C ARG A 80 3.53 -11.27 2.00
N VAL A 81 3.50 -11.51 3.30
CA VAL A 81 4.50 -12.34 3.99
C VAL A 81 3.77 -13.49 4.67
N LEU A 82 4.47 -14.62 4.79
CA LEU A 82 3.96 -15.79 5.50
C LEU A 82 4.09 -15.53 7.02
N HIS A 83 2.97 -15.60 7.72
CA HIS A 83 2.93 -15.51 9.19
C HIS A 83 2.37 -16.81 9.78
N CYS A 84 2.98 -17.33 10.85
CA CYS A 84 2.32 -18.36 11.68
C CYS A 84 1.13 -17.71 12.40
N ILE A 85 -0.03 -18.34 12.34
CA ILE A 85 -1.27 -17.89 13.01
C ILE A 85 -1.03 -17.68 14.52
N ARG A 86 -0.21 -18.55 15.12
CA ARG A 86 0.02 -18.59 16.57
C ARG A 86 1.22 -17.74 17.02
N CYS A 87 2.37 -17.89 16.36
CA CYS A 87 3.60 -17.22 16.79
C CYS A 87 3.75 -15.80 16.25
N SER A 88 2.99 -15.39 15.24
CA SER A 88 3.10 -14.08 14.57
C SER A 88 4.50 -13.71 14.05
N SER A 89 5.47 -14.61 14.11
CA SER A 89 6.78 -14.44 13.51
C SER A 89 6.65 -14.50 11.98
N ALA A 90 7.09 -13.43 11.30
CA ALA A 90 7.21 -13.43 9.85
C ALA A 90 8.32 -14.41 9.46
N LEU A 91 7.99 -15.45 8.69
CA LEU A 91 9.02 -16.22 7.99
C LEU A 91 9.32 -15.47 6.69
N ARG A 92 10.58 -15.06 6.54
CA ARG A 92 11.08 -14.24 5.44
C ARG A 92 11.50 -15.10 4.26
#